data_AF-A0A8B3RXH9-F1
#
_entry.id   AF-A0A8B3RXH9-F1
#
_cell.length_a   1.000
_cell.length_b   1.000
_cell.length_c   1.000
_cell.angle_alpha   90.00
_cell.angle_beta   90.00
_cell.angle_gamma   90.00
#
_symmetry.space_group_name_H-M   'P 1'
#
loop_
_entity.id
_entity.type
_entity.pdbx_description
1 polymer ?
#
loop_
_entity_poly.entity_id
_entity_poly.type
_entity_poly.pdbx_seq_one_letter_code
_entity_poly.pdbx_strand_id
1 'polypeptide(L)'
;MKFKTALQYRVIYQVRSLAIYFGFYALFGILFPLIGLLFSNDVNTVSSDAVIPCLVFMGILSFLGVNTDFKLFIQNGLSRWTIFLVNFVSNAILSLVGSLAVLVLIKVFSGNFISHFQLSMKLIDVYAQGDFFMSWLLFFILLMLSGSLGLLAGVFNDRIDGVKKLIVLLLLLMIPILLGTIAQLGGAPMRLRMLHVLQAMVGYQSTGFTVLPLLLTISCFVGINLGLAYLLNKHREIKRVNA
;
A
#
# COMPACT_ATOMS: atom_id res chain seq x y z
N MET A 1 -26.66 -5.55 -11.19
CA MET A 1 -25.52 -6.46 -10.97
C MET A 1 -25.48 -6.91 -9.50
N LYS A 2 -25.26 -8.20 -9.20
CA LYS A 2 -25.17 -8.71 -7.82
C LYS A 2 -23.75 -8.51 -7.26
N PHE A 3 -23.62 -8.39 -5.93
CA PHE A 3 -22.33 -8.21 -5.23
C PHE A 3 -21.25 -9.20 -5.67
N LYS A 4 -21.59 -10.50 -5.73
CA LYS A 4 -20.69 -11.57 -6.17
C LYS A 4 -20.08 -11.29 -7.55
N THR A 5 -20.90 -10.87 -8.51
CA THR A 5 -20.45 -10.58 -9.87
C THR A 5 -19.52 -9.37 -9.90
N ALA A 6 -19.84 -8.31 -9.14
CA ALA A 6 -19.01 -7.11 -9.04
C ALA A 6 -17.64 -7.41 -8.41
N LEU A 7 -17.64 -8.23 -7.35
CA LEU A 7 -16.41 -8.69 -6.71
C LEU A 7 -15.56 -9.54 -7.65
N GLN A 8 -16.17 -10.52 -8.33
CA GLN A 8 -15.46 -11.39 -9.29
C GLN A 8 -14.84 -10.58 -10.43
N TYR A 9 -15.61 -9.66 -11.03
CA TYR A 9 -15.11 -8.78 -12.09
C TYR A 9 -13.83 -8.04 -11.65
N ARG A 10 -13.91 -7.39 -10.49
CA ARG A 10 -12.81 -6.59 -9.97
C ARG A 10 -11.60 -7.42 -9.58
N VAL A 11 -11.80 -8.53 -8.86
CA VAL A 11 -10.72 -9.43 -8.44
C VAL A 11 -10.00 -10.02 -9.66
N ILE A 12 -10.74 -10.44 -10.70
CA ILE A 12 -10.11 -10.98 -11.92
C ILE A 12 -9.23 -9.93 -12.60
N TYR A 13 -9.73 -8.70 -12.76
CA TYR A 13 -8.96 -7.60 -13.35
C TYR A 13 -7.69 -7.29 -12.55
N GLN A 14 -7.84 -7.22 -11.23
CA GLN A 14 -6.77 -6.89 -10.32
C GLN A 14 -5.70 -8.01 -10.23
N VAL A 15 -6.11 -9.28 -10.19
CA VAL A 15 -5.19 -10.43 -10.18
C VAL A 15 -4.42 -10.53 -11.49
N ARG A 16 -5.06 -10.27 -12.64
CA ARG A 16 -4.36 -10.19 -13.94
C ARG A 16 -3.28 -9.11 -13.93
N SER A 17 -3.62 -7.93 -13.40
CA SER A 17 -2.66 -6.83 -13.27
C SER A 17 -1.50 -7.19 -12.35
N LEU A 18 -1.79 -7.85 -11.23
CA LEU A 18 -0.79 -8.35 -10.29
C LEU A 18 0.13 -9.40 -10.93
N ALA A 19 -0.41 -10.32 -11.74
CA ALA A 19 0.37 -11.32 -12.45
C ALA A 19 1.33 -10.67 -13.47
N ILE A 20 0.86 -9.67 -14.21
CA ILE A 20 1.71 -8.89 -15.12
C ILE A 20 2.83 -8.21 -14.33
N TYR A 21 2.49 -7.55 -13.22
CA TYR A 21 3.47 -6.92 -12.35
C TYR A 21 4.53 -7.90 -11.83
N PHE A 22 4.14 -9.09 -11.37
CA PHE A 22 5.10 -10.11 -10.94
C PHE A 22 5.98 -10.61 -12.08
N GLY A 23 5.46 -10.71 -13.31
CA GLY A 23 6.27 -11.02 -14.49
C GLY A 23 7.33 -9.95 -14.75
N PHE A 24 6.95 -8.67 -14.67
CA PHE A 24 7.90 -7.55 -14.77
C PHE A 24 8.91 -7.56 -13.62
N TYR A 25 8.47 -7.77 -12.39
CA TYR A 25 9.35 -7.85 -11.22
C TYR A 25 10.35 -9.01 -11.33
N ALA A 26 9.93 -10.17 -11.83
CA ALA A 26 10.83 -11.29 -12.07
C ALA A 26 11.90 -10.94 -13.12
N LEU A 27 11.54 -10.21 -14.17
CA LEU A 27 12.49 -9.84 -15.22
C LEU A 27 13.50 -8.77 -14.74
N PHE A 28 13.01 -7.68 -14.16
CA PHE A 28 13.85 -6.54 -13.79
C PHE A 28 14.46 -6.65 -12.40
N GLY A 29 13.72 -7.21 -11.44
CA GLY A 29 14.13 -7.33 -10.04
C GLY A 29 14.92 -8.60 -9.73
N ILE A 30 14.92 -9.59 -10.63
CA ILE A 30 15.62 -10.86 -10.47
C ILE A 30 16.53 -11.14 -11.67
N LEU A 31 15.99 -11.35 -12.88
CA LEU A 31 16.80 -11.83 -14.02
C LEU A 31 17.93 -10.87 -14.41
N PHE A 32 17.68 -9.55 -14.50
CA PHE A 32 18.73 -8.59 -14.83
C PHE A 32 19.85 -8.48 -13.79
N PRO A 33 19.55 -8.38 -12.47
CA PRO A 33 20.58 -8.51 -11.43
C PRO A 33 21.39 -9.81 -11.54
N LEU A 34 20.72 -10.94 -11.83
CA LEU A 34 21.40 -12.22 -11.99
C LEU A 34 22.33 -12.25 -13.20
N ILE A 35 21.91 -11.69 -14.32
CA ILE A 35 22.77 -11.51 -15.50
C ILE A 35 24.00 -10.67 -15.13
N GLY A 36 23.80 -9.54 -14.46
CA GLY A 36 24.90 -8.68 -14.01
C GLY A 36 25.90 -9.40 -13.10
N LEU A 37 25.41 -10.25 -12.17
CA LEU A 37 26.26 -11.09 -11.33
C LEU A 37 27.07 -12.10 -12.15
N LEU A 38 26.45 -12.76 -13.13
CA LEU A 38 27.13 -13.74 -13.99
C LEU A 38 28.24 -13.12 -14.85
N PHE A 39 28.09 -11.87 -15.28
CA PHE A 39 29.07 -11.19 -16.11
C PHE A 39 30.16 -10.44 -15.31
N SER A 40 29.89 -10.06 -14.07
CA SER A 40 30.82 -9.24 -13.27
C SER A 40 31.91 -10.04 -12.54
N ASN A 41 31.80 -11.37 -12.44
CA ASN A 41 32.69 -12.22 -11.63
C ASN A 41 32.92 -11.70 -10.19
N ASP A 42 32.00 -10.86 -9.70
CA ASP A 42 32.16 -10.14 -8.45
C ASP A 42 31.60 -10.97 -7.29
N VAL A 43 32.24 -10.89 -6.12
CA VAL A 43 31.90 -11.70 -4.93
C VAL A 43 30.82 -11.00 -4.08
N ASN A 44 30.49 -9.75 -4.43
CA ASN A 44 29.57 -8.91 -3.69
C ASN A 44 28.13 -9.44 -3.77
N THR A 45 27.43 -9.44 -2.63
CA THR A 45 26.03 -9.83 -2.55
C THR A 45 25.13 -8.73 -3.12
N VAL A 46 24.35 -9.04 -4.15
CA VAL A 46 23.35 -8.13 -4.71
C VAL A 46 22.03 -8.36 -3.99
N SER A 47 21.53 -7.32 -3.31
CA SER A 47 20.24 -7.35 -2.62
C SER A 47 19.16 -6.64 -3.41
N SER A 48 18.02 -7.30 -3.65
CA SER A 48 16.83 -6.71 -4.28
C SER A 48 15.69 -6.61 -3.27
N ASP A 49 15.09 -5.43 -3.08
CA ASP A 49 13.98 -5.22 -2.14
C ASP A 49 12.62 -5.28 -2.86
N ALA A 50 11.76 -6.18 -2.39
CA ALA A 50 10.43 -6.40 -2.96
C ALA A 50 9.35 -5.48 -2.37
N VAL A 51 9.60 -4.87 -1.21
CA VAL A 51 8.54 -4.21 -0.42
C VAL A 51 8.06 -2.94 -1.10
N ILE A 52 8.96 -1.98 -1.35
CA ILE A 52 8.59 -0.66 -1.88
C ILE A 52 7.91 -0.76 -3.26
N PRO A 53 8.45 -1.51 -4.24
CA PRO A 53 7.80 -1.65 -5.54
C PRO A 53 6.38 -2.22 -5.44
N CYS A 54 6.16 -3.23 -4.57
CA CYS A 54 4.84 -3.82 -4.36
C CYS A 54 3.86 -2.83 -3.74
N LEU A 55 4.31 -2.02 -2.78
CA LEU A 55 3.49 -0.98 -2.18
C LEU A 55 3.07 0.05 -3.23
N VAL A 56 4.01 0.57 -4.01
CA VAL A 56 3.70 1.56 -5.06
C VAL A 56 2.72 0.98 -6.08
N PHE A 57 2.96 -0.25 -6.55
CA PHE A 57 2.08 -0.92 -7.50
C PHE A 57 0.65 -1.07 -6.96
N MET A 58 0.49 -1.53 -5.71
CA MET A 58 -0.83 -1.69 -5.08
C MET A 58 -1.58 -0.36 -4.97
N GLY A 59 -0.87 0.73 -4.63
CA GLY A 59 -1.46 2.07 -4.56
C GLY A 59 -1.97 2.54 -5.92
N ILE A 60 -1.16 2.40 -6.97
CA ILE A 60 -1.53 2.79 -8.34
C ILE A 60 -2.70 1.95 -8.85
N LEU A 61 -2.65 0.62 -8.67
CA LEU A 61 -3.71 -0.27 -9.13
C LEU A 61 -5.05 0.07 -8.46
N SER A 62 -5.03 0.35 -7.16
CA SER A 62 -6.23 0.77 -6.43
C SER A 62 -6.74 2.13 -6.92
N PHE A 63 -5.85 3.09 -7.16
CA PHE A 63 -6.18 4.42 -7.70
C PHE A 63 -6.88 4.36 -9.06
N LEU A 64 -6.31 3.62 -10.02
CA LEU A 64 -6.83 3.53 -11.39
C LEU A 64 -8.22 2.88 -11.45
N GLY A 65 -8.45 1.85 -10.62
CA GLY A 65 -9.72 1.12 -10.62
C GLY A 65 -10.91 1.96 -10.14
N VAL A 66 -10.72 3.01 -9.33
CA VAL A 66 -11.83 3.75 -8.69
C VAL A 66 -12.80 4.36 -9.70
N ASN A 67 -12.31 4.92 -10.79
CA ASN A 67 -13.14 5.73 -11.69
C ASN A 67 -13.94 4.90 -12.68
N THR A 68 -13.31 3.88 -13.25
CA THR A 68 -13.96 2.95 -14.16
C THR A 68 -14.97 2.08 -13.42
N ASP A 69 -14.58 1.54 -12.25
CA ASP A 69 -15.42 0.62 -11.49
C ASP A 69 -16.65 1.32 -10.90
N PHE A 70 -16.48 2.53 -10.38
CA PHE A 70 -17.60 3.26 -9.77
C PHE A 70 -18.70 3.55 -10.78
N LYS A 71 -18.35 4.03 -11.97
CA LYS A 71 -19.32 4.31 -13.04
C LYS A 71 -20.03 3.03 -13.49
N LEU A 72 -19.26 1.97 -13.75
CA LEU A 72 -19.80 0.68 -14.17
C LEU A 72 -20.76 0.11 -13.12
N PHE A 73 -20.40 0.14 -11.84
CA PHE A 73 -21.24 -0.43 -10.78
C PHE A 73 -22.51 0.38 -10.52
N ILE A 74 -22.43 1.71 -10.51
CA ILE A 74 -23.60 2.58 -10.35
C ILE A 74 -24.58 2.42 -11.52
N GLN A 75 -24.09 2.38 -12.76
CA GLN A 75 -24.93 2.17 -13.94
C GLN A 75 -25.62 0.80 -13.93
N ASN A 76 -24.97 -0.20 -13.33
CA ASN A 76 -25.53 -1.54 -13.15
C ASN A 76 -26.39 -1.69 -11.87
N GLY A 77 -26.77 -0.59 -11.22
CA GLY A 77 -27.72 -0.56 -10.10
C GLY A 77 -27.16 -1.00 -8.75
N LEU A 78 -25.84 -1.01 -8.54
CA LEU A 78 -25.25 -1.28 -7.23
C LEU A 78 -25.37 -0.08 -6.30
N SER A 79 -25.67 -0.35 -5.02
CA SER A 79 -25.66 0.69 -3.99
C SER A 79 -24.23 1.16 -3.68
N ARG A 80 -24.09 2.41 -3.22
CA ARG A 80 -22.78 3.01 -2.86
C ARG A 80 -22.08 2.25 -1.73
N TRP A 81 -22.86 1.74 -0.77
CA TRP A 81 -22.35 0.87 0.30
C TRP A 81 -21.78 -0.42 -0.28
N THR A 82 -22.52 -1.07 -1.18
CA THR A 82 -22.07 -2.30 -1.84
C THR A 82 -20.81 -2.06 -2.67
N ILE A 83 -20.70 -0.92 -3.36
CA ILE A 83 -19.49 -0.55 -4.10
C ILE A 83 -18.31 -0.39 -3.15
N PHE A 84 -18.46 0.33 -2.04
CA PHE A 84 -17.42 0.45 -1.03
C PHE A 84 -16.98 -0.93 -0.51
N LEU A 85 -17.93 -1.81 -0.21
CA LEU A 85 -17.64 -3.16 0.28
C LEU A 85 -16.89 -4.00 -0.76
N VAL A 86 -17.25 -3.89 -2.05
CA VAL A 86 -16.49 -4.52 -3.15
C VAL A 86 -15.05 -3.99 -3.20
N ASN A 87 -14.85 -2.67 -3.08
CA ASN A 87 -13.51 -2.06 -3.05
C ASN A 87 -12.69 -2.59 -1.85
N PHE A 88 -13.29 -2.63 -0.66
CA PHE A 88 -12.64 -3.10 0.55
C PHE A 88 -12.24 -4.58 0.45
N VAL A 89 -13.19 -5.45 0.11
CA VAL A 89 -12.95 -6.90 0.05
C VAL A 89 -11.96 -7.26 -1.05
N SER A 90 -12.07 -6.65 -2.23
CA SER A 90 -11.11 -6.89 -3.32
C SER A 90 -9.69 -6.45 -2.95
N ASN A 91 -9.54 -5.30 -2.28
CA ASN A 91 -8.25 -4.83 -1.79
C ASN A 91 -7.65 -5.77 -0.73
N ALA A 92 -8.49 -6.31 0.16
CA ALA A 92 -8.09 -7.30 1.15
C ALA A 92 -7.62 -8.60 0.49
N ILE A 93 -8.37 -9.12 -0.49
CA ILE A 93 -8.00 -10.32 -1.24
C ILE A 93 -6.65 -10.12 -1.95
N LEU A 94 -6.48 -8.99 -2.65
CA LEU A 94 -5.22 -8.70 -3.33
C LEU A 94 -4.05 -8.58 -2.37
N SER A 95 -4.22 -7.85 -1.27
CA SER A 95 -3.15 -7.67 -0.28
C SER A 95 -2.74 -9.01 0.33
N LEU A 96 -3.71 -9.92 0.54
CA LEU A 96 -3.46 -11.26 1.04
C LEU A 96 -2.71 -12.12 0.02
N VAL A 97 -3.17 -12.15 -1.23
CA VAL A 97 -2.52 -12.93 -2.30
C VAL A 97 -1.13 -12.37 -2.61
N GLY A 98 -1.00 -11.05 -2.72
CA GLY A 98 0.26 -10.37 -3.02
C GLY A 98 1.32 -10.56 -1.94
N SER A 99 0.94 -10.44 -0.67
CA SER A 99 1.87 -10.66 0.45
C SER A 99 2.37 -12.10 0.51
N LEU A 100 1.48 -13.08 0.34
CA LEU A 100 1.88 -14.49 0.28
C LEU A 100 2.78 -14.79 -0.92
N ALA A 101 2.42 -14.30 -2.11
CA ALA A 101 3.18 -14.54 -3.33
C ALA A 101 4.63 -14.04 -3.22
N VAL A 102 4.85 -12.83 -2.71
CA VAL A 102 6.20 -12.27 -2.52
C VAL A 102 6.99 -13.07 -1.49
N LEU A 103 6.37 -13.43 -0.36
CA LEU A 103 7.05 -14.20 0.69
C LEU A 103 7.46 -15.60 0.24
N VAL A 104 6.59 -16.27 -0.50
CA VAL A 104 6.91 -17.56 -1.13
C VAL A 104 8.05 -17.39 -2.13
N LEU A 105 7.98 -16.37 -2.98
CA LEU A 105 9.03 -16.07 -3.95
C LEU A 105 10.38 -15.86 -3.24
N ILE A 106 10.43 -15.04 -2.19
CA ILE A 106 11.66 -14.81 -1.43
C ILE A 106 12.22 -16.12 -0.87
N LYS A 107 11.40 -16.94 -0.23
CA LYS A 107 11.84 -18.25 0.31
C LYS A 107 12.41 -19.17 -0.77
N VAL A 108 11.78 -19.21 -1.94
CA VAL A 108 12.23 -20.05 -3.06
C VAL A 108 13.59 -19.58 -3.59
N PHE A 109 13.80 -18.27 -3.71
CA PHE A 109 15.05 -17.71 -4.23
C PHE A 109 16.18 -17.68 -3.20
N SER A 110 15.88 -17.40 -1.92
CA SER A 110 16.89 -17.33 -0.84
C SER A 110 17.44 -18.71 -0.45
N GLY A 111 16.67 -19.78 -0.66
CA GLY A 111 17.05 -21.14 -0.25
C GLY A 111 17.77 -21.97 -1.31
N ASN A 112 17.56 -21.70 -2.61
CA ASN A 112 17.83 -22.70 -3.64
C ASN A 112 18.76 -22.29 -4.79
N PHE A 113 18.93 -21.00 -5.10
CA PHE A 113 19.48 -20.62 -6.41
C PHE A 113 20.90 -20.03 -6.39
N ILE A 114 21.22 -18.98 -5.63
CA ILE A 114 22.52 -18.26 -5.76
C ILE A 114 22.96 -17.64 -4.43
N SER A 115 24.15 -18.02 -3.93
CA SER A 115 24.73 -17.51 -2.66
C SER A 115 24.95 -15.99 -2.65
N HIS A 116 25.14 -15.38 -3.82
CA HIS A 116 25.43 -13.95 -4.00
C HIS A 116 24.20 -13.10 -4.36
N PHE A 117 23.01 -13.70 -4.46
CA PHE A 117 21.77 -12.96 -4.76
C PHE A 117 20.76 -13.14 -3.63
N GLN A 118 20.37 -12.03 -2.99
CA GLN A 118 19.42 -12.05 -1.89
C GLN A 118 18.22 -11.17 -2.21
N LEU A 119 17.04 -11.80 -2.36
CA LEU A 119 15.78 -11.08 -2.28
C LEU A 119 15.47 -10.82 -0.81
N SER A 120 15.33 -9.54 -0.47
CA SER A 120 15.16 -9.08 0.90
C SER A 120 13.84 -8.35 1.07
N MET A 121 13.35 -8.29 2.31
CA MET A 121 12.27 -7.39 2.70
C MET A 121 12.75 -6.53 3.86
N LYS A 122 13.77 -5.70 3.59
CA LYS A 122 14.53 -4.99 4.64
C LYS A 122 13.63 -4.27 5.65
N LEU A 123 12.57 -3.60 5.18
CA LEU A 123 11.64 -2.89 6.07
C LEU A 123 10.86 -3.83 6.99
N ILE A 124 10.55 -5.04 6.57
CA ILE A 124 9.81 -6.04 7.35
C ILE A 124 10.77 -6.82 8.24
N ASP A 125 11.96 -7.14 7.74
CA ASP A 125 12.97 -7.94 8.43
C ASP A 125 13.45 -7.26 9.72
N VAL A 126 13.49 -5.91 9.76
CA VAL A 126 13.79 -5.12 10.97
C VAL A 126 12.80 -5.41 12.11
N TYR A 127 11.54 -5.72 11.78
CA TYR A 127 10.47 -5.93 12.77
C TYR A 127 10.25 -7.40 13.07
N ALA A 128 10.14 -8.23 12.02
CA ALA A 128 9.70 -9.61 12.16
C ALA A 128 10.85 -10.59 12.44
N GLN A 129 12.11 -10.18 12.29
CA GLN A 129 13.30 -10.98 12.61
C GLN A 129 13.28 -12.42 12.03
N GLY A 130 12.69 -12.58 10.84
CA GLY A 130 12.58 -13.87 10.16
C GLY A 130 11.37 -14.73 10.52
N ASP A 131 10.51 -14.30 11.46
CA ASP A 131 9.24 -14.99 11.70
C ASP A 131 8.32 -14.84 10.49
N PHE A 132 7.95 -15.99 9.90
CA PHE A 132 7.16 -16.01 8.66
C PHE A 132 5.78 -15.38 8.84
N PHE A 133 5.11 -15.68 9.96
CA PHE A 133 3.74 -15.21 10.19
C PHE A 133 3.71 -13.71 10.42
N MET A 134 4.62 -13.19 11.24
CA MET A 134 4.75 -11.74 11.50
C MET A 134 5.19 -10.98 10.25
N SER A 135 6.12 -11.53 9.46
CA SER A 135 6.52 -10.92 8.19
C SER A 135 5.35 -10.83 7.22
N TRP A 136 4.58 -11.92 7.12
CA TRP A 136 3.38 -11.98 6.29
C TRP A 136 2.31 -10.99 6.74
N LEU A 137 1.99 -10.99 8.03
CA LEU A 137 0.96 -10.14 8.59
C LEU A 137 1.31 -8.66 8.42
N LEU A 138 2.56 -8.28 8.72
CA LEU A 138 3.03 -6.91 8.53
C LEU A 138 2.97 -6.51 7.07
N PHE A 139 3.41 -7.37 6.16
CA PHE A 139 3.37 -7.05 4.74
C PHE A 139 1.95 -6.95 4.20
N PHE A 140 1.06 -7.85 4.62
CA PHE A 140 -0.36 -7.80 4.30
C PHE A 140 -0.98 -6.46 4.71
N ILE A 141 -0.72 -6.01 5.95
CA ILE A 141 -1.25 -4.74 6.45
C ILE A 141 -0.63 -3.53 5.73
N LEU A 142 0.64 -3.59 5.36
CA LEU A 142 1.29 -2.55 4.54
C LEU A 142 0.69 -2.46 3.12
N LEU A 143 0.43 -3.59 2.47
CA LEU A 143 -0.26 -3.62 1.18
C LEU A 143 -1.71 -3.10 1.31
N MET A 144 -2.40 -3.44 2.41
CA MET A 144 -3.71 -2.89 2.73
C MET A 144 -3.66 -1.37 2.90
N LEU A 145 -2.65 -0.83 3.58
CA LEU A 145 -2.42 0.61 3.71
C LEU A 145 -2.26 1.25 2.34
N SER A 146 -1.36 0.73 1.51
CA SER A 146 -1.13 1.29 0.18
C SER A 146 -2.38 1.25 -0.69
N GLY A 147 -3.08 0.12 -0.71
CA GLY A 147 -4.33 -0.01 -1.44
C GLY A 147 -5.44 0.92 -0.93
N SER A 148 -5.51 1.17 0.39
CA SER A 148 -6.46 2.13 0.98
C SER A 148 -6.12 3.59 0.63
N LEU A 149 -4.82 3.93 0.58
CA LEU A 149 -4.35 5.24 0.13
C LEU A 149 -4.65 5.46 -1.36
N GLY A 150 -4.39 4.45 -2.19
CA GLY A 150 -4.73 4.48 -3.61
C GLY A 150 -6.23 4.68 -3.85
N LEU A 151 -7.07 3.99 -3.07
CA LEU A 151 -8.53 4.15 -3.10
C LEU A 151 -8.92 5.59 -2.74
N LEU A 152 -8.42 6.10 -1.61
CA LEU A 152 -8.71 7.45 -1.14
C LEU A 152 -8.27 8.51 -2.15
N ALA A 153 -7.05 8.38 -2.68
CA ALA A 153 -6.51 9.26 -3.70
C ALA A 153 -7.34 9.21 -5.00
N GLY A 154 -7.80 8.02 -5.41
CA GLY A 154 -8.65 7.84 -6.59
C GLY A 154 -9.99 8.53 -6.43
N VAL A 155 -10.63 8.33 -5.27
CA VAL A 155 -11.92 8.98 -4.95
C VAL A 155 -11.76 10.50 -4.86
N PHE A 156 -10.67 10.98 -4.23
CA PHE A 156 -10.35 12.40 -4.15
C PHE A 156 -10.14 13.02 -5.54
N ASN A 157 -9.35 12.36 -6.39
CA ASN A 157 -9.02 12.83 -7.73
C ASN A 157 -10.25 12.96 -8.64
N ASP A 158 -11.23 12.08 -8.50
CA ASP A 158 -12.45 12.15 -9.31
C ASP A 158 -13.50 13.12 -8.76
N ARG A 159 -13.53 13.29 -7.44
CA ARG A 159 -14.52 14.15 -6.79
C ARG A 159 -14.15 15.62 -6.90
N ILE A 160 -12.88 15.95 -6.73
CA ILE A 160 -12.40 17.33 -6.59
C ILE A 160 -11.60 17.70 -7.82
N ASP A 161 -12.20 18.53 -8.67
CA ASP A 161 -11.59 19.05 -9.90
C ASP A 161 -11.13 20.50 -9.75
N GLY A 162 -10.19 20.89 -10.61
CA GLY A 162 -9.75 22.28 -10.78
C GLY A 162 -9.07 22.88 -9.55
N VAL A 163 -9.32 24.18 -9.31
CA VAL A 163 -8.64 24.98 -8.26
C VAL A 163 -8.90 24.44 -6.85
N LYS A 164 -10.09 23.87 -6.60
CA LYS A 164 -10.43 23.27 -5.30
C LYS A 164 -9.48 22.13 -4.93
N LYS A 165 -9.01 21.36 -5.93
CA LYS A 165 -8.05 20.28 -5.74
C LYS A 165 -6.70 20.82 -5.26
N LEU A 166 -6.23 21.88 -5.90
CA LEU A 166 -4.98 22.56 -5.52
C LEU A 166 -5.06 23.10 -4.11
N ILE A 167 -6.19 23.74 -3.73
CA ILE A 167 -6.38 24.25 -2.36
C ILE A 167 -6.32 23.13 -1.33
N VAL A 168 -7.03 22.01 -1.56
CA VAL A 168 -7.00 20.89 -0.60
C VAL A 168 -5.62 20.24 -0.52
N LEU A 169 -4.91 20.08 -1.64
CA LEU A 169 -3.54 19.58 -1.64
C LEU A 169 -2.60 20.51 -0.88
N LEU A 170 -2.74 21.82 -1.05
CA LEU A 170 -1.93 22.83 -0.37
C LEU A 170 -2.20 22.81 1.14
N LEU A 171 -3.48 22.72 1.56
CA LEU A 171 -3.85 22.54 2.96
C LEU A 171 -3.26 21.25 3.55
N LEU A 172 -3.24 20.16 2.79
CA LEU A 172 -2.67 18.89 3.24
C LEU A 172 -1.15 18.98 3.43
N LEU A 173 -0.45 19.70 2.53
CA LEU A 173 0.98 19.99 2.64
C LEU A 173 1.31 20.92 3.82
N MET A 174 0.36 21.76 4.27
CA MET A 174 0.56 22.61 5.45
C MET A 174 0.59 21.84 6.76
N ILE A 175 -0.01 20.65 6.85
CA ILE A 175 -0.05 19.83 8.08
C ILE A 175 1.35 19.53 8.64
N PRO A 176 2.30 18.95 7.87
CA PRO A 176 3.64 18.69 8.39
C PRO A 176 4.41 19.97 8.74
N ILE A 177 4.18 21.07 8.00
CA ILE A 177 4.79 22.37 8.28
C ILE A 177 4.30 22.89 9.63
N LEU A 178 2.98 22.87 9.87
CA LEU A 178 2.37 23.29 11.12
C LEU A 178 2.86 22.46 12.30
N LEU A 179 2.90 21.12 12.15
CA LEU A 179 3.46 20.23 13.17
C LEU A 179 4.94 20.55 13.47
N GLY A 180 5.73 20.81 12.43
CA GLY A 180 7.13 21.23 12.56
C GLY A 180 7.28 22.55 13.32
N THR A 181 6.48 23.57 12.98
CA THR A 181 6.49 24.85 13.71
C THR A 181 6.02 24.72 15.15
N ILE A 182 4.99 23.92 15.45
CA ILE A 182 4.52 23.66 16.82
C ILE A 182 5.64 22.97 17.63
N ALA A 183 6.31 21.98 17.04
CA ALA A 183 7.45 21.32 17.66
C ALA A 183 8.61 22.30 17.91
N GLN A 184 8.81 23.27 17.01
CA GLN A 184 9.86 24.27 17.18
C GLN A 184 9.53 25.27 18.29
N LEU A 185 8.31 25.80 18.32
CA LEU A 185 7.83 26.79 19.28
C LEU A 185 7.65 26.22 20.71
N GLY A 186 7.26 24.94 20.84
CA GLY A 186 7.07 24.28 22.14
C GLY A 186 8.36 23.90 22.87
N GLY A 187 9.54 24.19 22.29
CA GLY A 187 10.84 23.92 22.90
C GLY A 187 11.21 22.43 23.01
N ALA A 188 12.34 22.14 23.67
CA ALA A 188 12.85 20.79 23.89
C ALA A 188 11.84 19.78 24.49
N PRO A 189 11.02 20.11 25.51
CA PRO A 189 10.11 19.13 26.11
C PRO A 189 9.00 18.70 25.14
N MET A 190 8.48 19.61 24.31
CA MET A 190 7.47 19.28 23.31
C MET A 190 8.04 18.39 22.21
N ARG A 191 9.26 18.67 21.74
CA ARG A 191 9.96 17.85 20.73
C ARG A 191 10.17 16.42 21.23
N LEU A 192 10.65 16.26 22.46
CA LEU A 192 10.86 14.93 23.06
C LEU A 192 9.55 14.15 23.18
N ARG A 193 8.46 14.79 23.62
CA ARG A 193 7.14 14.15 23.67
C ARG A 193 6.66 13.72 22.28
N MET A 194 6.78 14.58 21.28
CA MET A 194 6.39 14.24 19.90
C MET A 194 7.22 13.08 19.34
N LEU A 195 8.54 13.08 19.58
CA LEU A 195 9.41 11.97 19.19
C LEU A 195 9.03 10.67 19.90
N HIS A 196 8.76 10.70 21.20
CA HIS A 196 8.30 9.51 21.93
C HIS A 196 6.98 8.96 21.38
N VAL A 197 6.04 9.83 21.00
CA VAL A 197 4.79 9.40 20.34
C VAL A 197 5.06 8.74 19.00
N LEU A 198 5.92 9.34 18.16
CA LEU A 198 6.30 8.77 16.86
C LEU A 198 7.04 7.43 17.02
N GLN A 199 7.95 7.32 17.98
CA GLN A 199 8.65 6.08 18.31
C GLN A 199 7.67 5.01 18.75
N ALA A 200 6.71 5.34 19.61
CA ALA A 200 5.67 4.42 20.05
C ALA A 200 4.78 3.95 18.88
N MET A 201 4.40 4.85 17.97
CA MET A 201 3.63 4.53 16.77
C MET A 201 4.38 3.58 15.83
N VAL A 202 5.67 3.81 15.65
CA VAL A 202 6.54 2.98 14.81
C VAL A 202 6.97 1.70 15.53
N GLY A 203 6.74 1.58 16.84
CA GLY A 203 7.12 0.41 17.64
C GLY A 203 8.60 0.36 18.01
N TYR A 204 9.29 1.51 17.99
CA TYR A 204 10.66 1.65 18.44
C TYR A 204 10.73 1.74 19.97
N GLN A 205 11.38 0.76 20.59
CA GLN A 205 11.61 0.68 22.03
C GLN A 205 13.11 0.54 22.32
N SER A 206 13.52 0.75 23.58
CA SER A 206 14.92 0.61 24.01
C SER A 206 15.50 -0.80 23.79
N THR A 207 14.63 -1.81 23.67
CA THR A 207 14.98 -3.21 23.42
C THR A 207 14.99 -3.59 21.92
N GLY A 208 14.61 -2.67 21.02
CA GLY A 208 14.54 -2.90 19.58
C GLY A 208 13.20 -2.50 18.96
N PHE A 209 12.97 -2.96 17.73
CA PHE A 209 11.71 -2.74 17.01
C PHE A 209 10.70 -3.84 17.34
N THR A 210 9.46 -3.43 17.57
CA THR A 210 8.34 -4.33 17.91
C THR A 210 7.25 -4.24 16.84
N VAL A 211 6.75 -5.39 16.40
CA VAL A 211 5.77 -5.47 15.29
C VAL A 211 4.40 -4.93 15.70
N LEU A 212 3.98 -5.20 16.93
CA LEU A 212 2.60 -4.95 17.38
C LEU A 212 2.18 -3.47 17.35
N PRO A 213 2.97 -2.52 17.88
CA PRO A 213 2.58 -1.11 17.82
C PRO A 213 2.49 -0.59 16.37
N LEU A 214 3.38 -1.06 15.49
CA LEU A 214 3.35 -0.71 14.07
C LEU A 214 2.09 -1.27 13.39
N LEU A 215 1.73 -2.53 13.64
CA LEU A 215 0.50 -3.14 13.10
C LEU A 215 -0.75 -2.37 13.52
N LEU A 216 -0.85 -1.97 14.80
CA LEU A 216 -1.98 -1.19 15.31
C LEU A 216 -2.05 0.19 14.65
N THR A 217 -0.90 0.88 14.56
CA THR A 217 -0.80 2.19 13.92
C THR A 217 -1.24 2.11 12.46
N ILE A 218 -0.69 1.16 11.69
CA ILE A 218 -1.06 1.02 10.26
C ILE A 218 -2.53 0.63 10.12
N SER A 219 -3.05 -0.27 10.95
CA SER A 219 -4.46 -0.67 10.93
C SER A 219 -5.40 0.50 11.20
N CYS A 220 -5.03 1.39 12.13
CA CYS A 220 -5.75 2.62 12.39
C CYS A 220 -5.78 3.53 11.16
N PHE A 221 -4.63 3.74 10.50
CA PHE A 221 -4.56 4.52 9.26
C PHE A 221 -5.37 3.89 8.11
N VAL A 222 -5.36 2.57 7.97
CA VAL A 222 -6.23 1.86 7.02
C VAL A 222 -7.70 2.15 7.30
N GLY A 223 -8.12 2.06 8.57
CA GLY A 223 -9.48 2.38 8.99
C GLY A 223 -9.89 3.82 8.67
N ILE A 224 -9.02 4.78 8.97
CA ILE A 224 -9.23 6.21 8.67
C ILE A 224 -9.35 6.42 7.16
N ASN A 225 -8.43 5.88 6.36
CA ASN A 225 -8.44 6.03 4.90
C ASN A 225 -9.72 5.44 4.27
N LEU A 226 -10.13 4.26 4.72
CA LEU A 226 -11.37 3.62 4.26
C LEU A 226 -12.61 4.43 4.68
N GLY A 227 -12.63 4.94 5.92
CA GLY A 227 -13.71 5.80 6.41
C GLY A 227 -13.84 7.09 5.58
N LEU A 228 -12.72 7.77 5.33
CA LEU A 228 -12.68 8.95 4.46
C LEU A 228 -13.12 8.63 3.03
N ALA A 229 -12.63 7.53 2.44
CA ALA A 229 -13.02 7.10 1.11
C ALA A 229 -14.53 6.78 1.01
N TYR A 230 -15.11 6.18 2.05
CA TYR A 230 -16.54 5.93 2.14
C TYR A 230 -17.34 7.23 2.23
N LEU A 231 -16.97 8.15 3.15
CA LEU A 231 -17.63 9.45 3.30
C LEU A 231 -17.57 10.27 2.01
N LEU A 232 -16.45 10.20 1.29
CA LEU A 232 -16.32 10.87 0.01
C LEU A 232 -17.22 10.26 -1.07
N ASN A 233 -17.38 8.94 -1.10
CA ASN A 233 -18.25 8.25 -2.05
C ASN A 233 -19.74 8.37 -1.70
N LYS A 234 -20.12 8.54 -0.43
CA LYS A 234 -21.51 8.62 0.02
C LYS A 234 -22.29 9.70 -0.73
N HIS A 235 -21.67 10.84 -1.00
CA HIS A 235 -22.27 11.99 -1.70
C HIS A 235 -21.62 12.28 -3.06
N ARG A 236 -20.98 11.29 -3.70
CA ARG A 236 -20.41 11.44 -5.04
C ARG A 236 -21.49 11.72 -6.07
N GLU A 237 -21.35 12.78 -6.86
CA GLU A 237 -22.24 13.07 -7.99
C GLU A 237 -21.90 12.15 -9.16
N ILE A 238 -22.93 11.74 -9.91
CA ILE A 238 -22.74 10.93 -11.11
C ILE A 238 -22.52 11.90 -12.27
N LYS A 239 -21.27 12.31 -12.50
CA LYS A 239 -20.92 13.14 -13.66
C LYS A 239 -21.11 12.32 -14.94
N ARG A 240 -22.03 12.76 -15.81
CA ARG A 240 -22.12 12.24 -17.19
C ARG A 240 -20.89 12.72 -17.96
N VAL A 241 -20.36 11.88 -18.85
CA VAL A 241 -19.13 12.17 -19.60
C VAL A 241 -19.29 13.32 -20.61
N ASN A 242 -20.52 13.82 -20.81
CA ASN A 242 -20.78 14.98 -21.66
C ASN A 242 -21.63 16.00 -20.88
N ALA A 243 -20.99 17.04 -20.35
CA ALA A 243 -21.58 18.33 -20.02
C ALA A 243 -20.47 19.38 -20.09
#